data_AF-A0A3C1Q533-F1
#
_entry.id   AF-A0A3C1Q533-F1
#
_cell.length_a   1.000
_cell.length_b   1.000
_cell.length_c   1.000
_cell.angle_alpha   90.00
_cell.angle_beta   90.00
_cell.angle_gamma   90.00
#
_symmetry.space_group_name_H-M   'P 1'
#
loop_
_entity.id
_entity.type
_entity.pdbx_description
1 polymer ?
#
loop_
_entity_poly.entity_id
_entity_poly.type
_entity_poly.pdbx_seq_one_letter_code
_entity_poly.pdbx_strand_id
1 'polypeptide(L)'
;MGVVAAEMPASFGLEALKAQAVAARTYTVRKMLQNQENSASRDAHRGAVICSDPSHCQAWNSREELLRKWGVAGYLGNIRKIIAAVEETDGLVVTYNGSLIDAVYHSCCGGMTEDAADVWGRRIPYLVAVSCGCQRKALELGEMKTWERAE
;
A
#
# COMPACT_ATOMS: atom_id res chain seq x y z
N MET A 1 8.30 -8.38 1.41
CA MET A 1 8.83 -7.95 2.73
C MET A 1 9.02 -6.44 2.82
N GLY A 2 9.93 -5.82 2.05
CA GLY A 2 10.26 -4.39 2.17
C GLY A 2 9.07 -3.43 1.97
N VAL A 3 8.13 -3.77 1.07
CA VAL A 3 6.90 -2.98 0.88
C VAL A 3 6.01 -3.01 2.12
N VAL A 4 5.67 -4.20 2.63
CA VAL A 4 4.82 -4.34 3.82
C VAL A 4 5.41 -3.61 5.02
N ALA A 5 6.74 -3.65 5.20
CA ALA A 5 7.44 -2.97 6.28
C ALA A 5 7.47 -1.44 6.17
N ALA A 6 7.38 -0.92 4.94
CA ALA A 6 7.36 0.51 4.64
C ALA A 6 5.95 1.08 4.72
N GLU A 7 4.96 0.34 4.22
CA GLU A 7 3.57 0.79 4.10
C GLU A 7 2.77 0.64 5.39
N MET A 8 3.10 -0.36 6.22
CA MET A 8 2.31 -0.65 7.42
C MET A 8 3.16 -0.78 8.69
N PRO A 9 2.71 -0.21 9.83
CA PRO A 9 3.41 -0.41 11.11
C PRO A 9 3.45 -1.88 11.52
N ALA A 10 4.63 -2.37 11.91
CA ALA A 10 4.81 -3.76 12.37
C ALA A 10 3.99 -4.11 13.63
N SER A 11 3.55 -3.09 14.38
CA SER A 11 2.68 -3.24 15.54
C SER A 11 1.25 -3.68 15.19
N PHE A 12 0.80 -3.50 13.95
CA PHE A 12 -0.54 -3.91 13.52
C PHE A 12 -0.70 -5.43 13.57
N GLY A 13 -1.95 -5.92 13.67
CA GLY A 13 -2.25 -7.35 13.73
C GLY A 13 -1.70 -8.15 12.54
N LEU A 14 -1.43 -9.44 12.73
CA LEU A 14 -0.89 -10.31 11.68
C LEU A 14 -1.80 -10.35 10.44
N GLU A 15 -3.12 -10.44 10.64
CA GLU A 15 -4.08 -10.47 9.54
C GLU A 15 -4.10 -9.17 8.72
N ALA A 16 -3.85 -8.01 9.35
CA ALA A 16 -3.69 -6.76 8.62
C ALA A 16 -2.40 -6.76 7.78
N LEU A 17 -1.30 -7.34 8.28
CA LEU A 17 -0.04 -7.48 7.52
C LEU A 17 -0.21 -8.45 6.35
N LYS A 18 -1.00 -9.51 6.52
CA LYS A 18 -1.38 -10.44 5.45
C LYS A 18 -2.19 -9.74 4.37
N ALA A 19 -3.23 -8.99 4.76
CA ALA A 19 -4.02 -8.20 3.81
C ALA A 19 -3.15 -7.23 3.00
N GLN A 20 -2.22 -6.51 3.67
CA GLN A 20 -1.26 -5.64 2.99
C GLN A 20 -0.33 -6.41 2.05
N ALA A 21 0.14 -7.60 2.44
CA ALA A 21 1.01 -8.42 1.61
C ALA A 21 0.30 -8.85 0.31
N VAL A 22 -0.96 -9.29 0.40
CA VAL A 22 -1.78 -9.68 -0.77
C VAL A 22 -2.07 -8.47 -1.66
N ALA A 23 -2.43 -7.31 -1.08
CA ALA A 23 -2.66 -6.08 -1.84
C ALA A 23 -1.40 -5.64 -2.60
N ALA A 24 -0.25 -5.58 -1.91
CA ALA A 24 1.01 -5.18 -2.53
C ALA A 24 1.48 -6.14 -3.64
N ARG A 25 1.30 -7.46 -3.43
CA ARG A 25 1.58 -8.47 -4.46
C ARG A 25 0.67 -8.28 -5.68
N THR A 26 -0.63 -8.10 -5.46
CA THR A 26 -1.62 -7.87 -6.52
C THR A 26 -1.25 -6.64 -7.35
N TYR A 27 -0.89 -5.53 -6.70
CA TYR A 27 -0.42 -4.31 -7.37
C TYR A 27 0.80 -4.58 -8.25
N THR A 28 1.82 -5.23 -7.69
CA THR A 28 3.07 -5.54 -8.39
C THR A 28 2.82 -6.42 -9.62
N VAL A 29 2.08 -7.52 -9.47
CA VAL A 29 1.79 -8.45 -10.57
C VAL A 29 0.98 -7.77 -11.67
N ARG A 30 0.00 -6.94 -11.30
CA ARG A 30 -0.78 -6.16 -12.28
C ARG A 30 0.11 -5.22 -13.09
N LYS A 31 1.04 -4.50 -12.44
CA LYS A 31 2.02 -3.64 -13.13
C LYS A 31 2.95 -4.43 -14.04
N MET A 32 3.39 -5.62 -13.62
CA MET A 32 4.18 -6.52 -14.49
C MET A 32 3.48 -6.85 -15.80
N LEU A 33 2.20 -7.23 -15.73
CA LEU A 33 1.43 -7.59 -16.91
C LEU A 33 1.14 -6.37 -17.81
N GLN A 34 0.77 -5.23 -17.22
CA GLN A 34 0.55 -3.99 -17.98
C GLN A 34 1.82 -3.52 -18.73
N ASN A 35 3.00 -3.67 -18.12
CA ASN A 35 4.27 -3.28 -18.73
C ASN A 35 4.76 -4.26 -19.81
N GLN A 36 4.21 -5.48 -19.86
CA GLN A 36 4.42 -6.42 -20.97
C GLN A 36 3.57 -6.05 -22.18
N GLU A 37 2.36 -5.52 -21.96
CA GLU A 37 1.43 -5.11 -23.01
C GLU A 37 1.72 -3.70 -23.55
N ASN A 38 2.27 -2.80 -22.74
CA ASN A 38 2.60 -1.42 -23.12
C ASN A 38 4.06 -1.06 -22.84
N SER A 39 4.89 -1.10 -23.88
CA SER A 39 6.33 -0.78 -23.87
C SER A 39 6.67 0.64 -23.37
N ALA A 40 5.71 1.56 -23.45
CA ALA A 40 5.87 2.98 -23.09
C ALA A 40 6.09 3.23 -21.59
N SER A 41 5.74 2.28 -20.72
CA SER A 41 5.87 2.40 -19.26
C SER A 41 7.32 2.24 -18.75
N ARG A 42 8.22 1.65 -19.55
CA ARG A 42 9.58 1.30 -19.08
C ARG A 42 10.51 2.50 -18.92
N ASP A 43 10.21 3.64 -19.55
CA ASP A 43 11.07 4.83 -19.50
C ASP A 43 10.99 5.54 -18.13
N ALA A 44 9.80 5.60 -17.52
CA ALA A 44 9.60 6.16 -16.18
C ALA A 44 10.34 5.39 -15.07
N HIS A 45 10.71 4.14 -15.34
CA HIS A 45 11.34 3.23 -14.38
C HIS A 45 12.75 2.78 -14.77
N ARG A 46 13.34 3.38 -15.82
CA ARG A 46 14.66 2.99 -16.31
C ARG A 46 14.80 1.47 -16.53
N GLY A 47 13.73 0.85 -17.03
CA GLY A 47 13.66 -0.60 -17.28
C GLY A 47 13.18 -1.47 -16.11
N ALA A 48 12.93 -0.91 -14.92
CA ALA A 48 12.29 -1.63 -13.82
C ALA A 48 10.76 -1.73 -14.01
N VAL A 49 10.13 -2.71 -13.34
CA VAL A 49 8.67 -2.87 -13.38
C VAL A 49 7.96 -1.85 -12.48
N ILE A 50 8.50 -1.65 -11.28
CA ILE A 50 7.99 -0.74 -10.25
C ILE A 50 9.15 0.04 -9.64
N CYS A 51 8.86 1.17 -9.00
CA CYS A 51 9.83 1.95 -8.23
C CYS A 51 9.49 1.99 -6.74
N SER A 52 10.44 2.44 -5.92
CA SER A 52 10.28 2.62 -4.47
C SER A 52 9.72 4.00 -4.08
N ASP A 53 9.22 4.76 -5.04
CA ASP A 53 8.58 6.06 -4.80
C ASP A 53 7.09 5.82 -4.49
N PRO A 54 6.61 6.10 -3.26
CA PRO A 54 5.21 5.87 -2.89
C PRO A 54 4.23 6.81 -3.58
N SER A 55 4.70 7.93 -4.15
CA SER A 55 3.83 8.82 -4.94
C SER A 55 3.51 8.25 -6.33
N HIS A 56 4.28 7.25 -6.77
CA HIS A 56 4.14 6.62 -8.08
C HIS A 56 3.79 5.12 -8.00
N CYS A 57 4.49 4.38 -7.14
CA CYS A 57 4.30 2.95 -6.94
C CYS A 57 4.01 2.64 -5.48
N GLN A 58 5.00 2.13 -4.75
CA GLN A 58 4.83 1.66 -3.38
C GLN A 58 6.06 2.05 -2.59
N ALA A 59 5.87 2.34 -1.31
CA ALA A 59 6.98 2.53 -0.41
C ALA A 59 7.78 1.23 -0.30
N TRP A 60 9.10 1.33 -0.17
CA TRP A 60 9.96 0.19 0.11
C TRP A 60 11.07 0.62 1.04
N ASN A 61 11.36 -0.21 2.05
CA ASN A 61 12.51 -0.01 2.92
C ASN A 61 13.54 -1.12 2.78
N SER A 62 14.82 -0.72 2.78
CA SER A 62 15.94 -1.65 2.83
C SER A 62 16.09 -2.23 4.23
N ARG A 63 16.87 -3.32 4.34
CA ARG A 63 17.21 -3.92 5.64
C ARG A 63 17.92 -2.91 6.56
N GLU A 64 18.81 -2.10 6.00
CA GLU A 64 19.59 -1.09 6.73
C GLU A 64 18.67 0.01 7.29
N GLU A 65 17.68 0.45 6.50
CA GLU A 65 16.67 1.41 6.93
C GLU A 65 15.79 0.84 8.05
N LEU A 66 15.35 -0.42 7.92
CA LEU A 66 14.55 -1.09 8.94
C LEU A 66 15.33 -1.30 10.24
N LEU A 67 16.62 -1.65 10.16
CA LEU A 67 17.51 -1.74 11.32
C LEU A 67 17.67 -0.38 12.01
N ARG A 68 17.81 0.70 11.23
CA ARG A 68 17.87 2.07 11.77
C ARG A 68 16.57 2.47 12.45
N LYS A 69 15.43 2.10 11.85
CA LYS A 69 14.07 2.43 12.33
C LYS A 69 13.71 1.70 13.63
N TRP A 70 14.06 0.42 13.76
CA TRP A 70 13.62 -0.42 14.88
C TRP A 70 14.71 -0.79 15.88
N GLY A 71 15.97 -0.49 15.57
CA GLY A 71 17.12 -1.04 16.29
C GLY A 71 17.23 -2.55 16.12
N VAL A 72 18.35 -3.13 16.57
CA VAL A 72 18.62 -4.58 16.40
C VAL A 72 17.58 -5.44 17.14
N ALA A 73 17.22 -5.06 18.37
CA ALA A 73 16.26 -5.80 19.18
C ALA A 73 14.84 -5.77 18.58
N GLY A 74 14.37 -4.60 18.15
CA GLY A 74 13.05 -4.46 17.53
C GLY A 74 12.98 -5.08 16.12
N TYR A 75 14.08 -5.03 15.38
CA TYR A 75 14.15 -5.56 14.02
C TYR A 75 13.79 -7.04 13.97
N LEU A 76 14.39 -7.87 14.83
CA LEU A 76 14.20 -9.32 14.77
C LEU A 76 12.74 -9.74 15.02
N GLY A 77 12.07 -9.11 15.98
CA GLY A 77 10.66 -9.38 16.26
C GLY A 77 9.74 -8.90 15.13
N ASN A 78 9.92 -7.64 14.71
CA ASN A 78 9.09 -7.02 13.68
C ASN A 78 9.23 -7.72 12.33
N ILE A 79 10.47 -8.04 11.92
CA ILE A 79 10.71 -8.66 10.61
C ILE A 79 10.17 -10.09 10.55
N ARG A 80 10.27 -10.87 11.63
CA ARG A 80 9.70 -12.23 11.68
C ARG A 80 8.21 -12.23 11.46
N LYS A 81 7.50 -11.30 12.08
CA LYS A 81 6.04 -11.15 11.91
C LYS A 81 5.68 -10.76 10.47
N ILE A 82 6.47 -9.87 9.85
CA ILE A 82 6.26 -9.46 8.45
C ILE A 82 6.58 -10.59 7.48
N ILE A 83 7.65 -11.37 7.74
CA ILE A 83 7.99 -12.57 6.98
C ILE A 83 6.83 -13.55 7.01
N ALA A 84 6.35 -13.90 8.20
CA ALA A 84 5.21 -14.80 8.38
C ALA A 84 3.98 -14.33 7.60
N ALA A 85 3.63 -13.03 7.66
CA ALA A 85 2.52 -12.49 6.90
C ALA A 85 2.68 -12.64 5.37
N VAL A 86 3.90 -12.49 4.85
CA VAL A 86 4.19 -12.62 3.42
C VAL A 86 4.17 -14.09 2.98
N GLU A 87 4.77 -14.97 3.78
CA GLU A 87 4.86 -16.42 3.50
C GLU A 87 3.51 -17.11 3.63
N GLU A 88 2.73 -16.81 4.68
CA GLU A 88 1.39 -17.39 4.88
C GLU A 88 0.37 -16.93 3.82
N THR A 89 0.72 -15.92 3.02
CA THR A 89 -0.09 -15.44 1.89
C THR A 89 0.62 -15.61 0.55
N ASP A 90 1.60 -16.51 0.48
CA ASP A 90 2.37 -16.69 -0.74
C ASP A 90 1.48 -17.09 -1.92
N GLY A 91 1.78 -16.52 -3.10
CA GLY A 91 0.99 -16.70 -4.32
C GLY A 91 -0.42 -16.07 -4.31
N LEU A 92 -0.95 -15.60 -3.17
CA LEU A 92 -2.29 -15.03 -3.10
C LEU A 92 -2.32 -13.62 -3.71
N VAL A 93 -3.34 -13.41 -4.55
CA VAL A 93 -3.66 -12.15 -5.22
C VAL A 93 -5.17 -11.91 -5.20
N VAL A 94 -5.61 -10.66 -5.33
CA VAL A 94 -7.03 -10.31 -5.41
C VAL A 94 -7.46 -10.16 -6.86
N THR A 95 -8.58 -10.77 -7.22
CA THR A 95 -9.17 -10.68 -8.55
C THR A 95 -10.63 -10.26 -8.49
N TYR A 96 -11.11 -9.67 -9.59
CA TYR A 96 -12.51 -9.39 -9.84
C TYR A 96 -12.82 -9.86 -11.26
N ASN A 97 -13.84 -10.71 -11.43
CA ASN A 97 -14.17 -11.37 -12.70
C ASN A 97 -12.96 -12.04 -13.37
N GLY A 98 -12.13 -12.73 -12.57
CA GLY A 98 -10.95 -13.45 -13.06
C GLY A 98 -9.75 -12.58 -13.45
N SER A 99 -9.88 -11.25 -13.39
CA SER A 99 -8.78 -10.31 -13.68
C SER A 99 -8.23 -9.70 -12.38
N LEU A 100 -6.91 -9.44 -12.32
CA LEU A 100 -6.30 -8.75 -11.19
C LEU A 100 -6.93 -7.37 -10.96
N ILE A 101 -7.27 -7.04 -9.72
CA ILE A 101 -7.81 -5.73 -9.37
C ILE A 101 -6.75 -4.62 -9.36
N ASP A 102 -7.20 -3.37 -9.42
CA ASP A 102 -6.39 -2.23 -9.00
C ASP A 102 -6.34 -2.16 -7.46
N ALA A 103 -5.32 -2.77 -6.86
CA ALA A 103 -5.19 -2.96 -5.41
C ALA A 103 -4.59 -1.72 -4.71
N VAL A 104 -5.23 -0.57 -4.89
CA VAL A 104 -4.89 0.69 -4.22
C VAL A 104 -5.18 0.63 -2.72
N TYR A 105 -4.35 1.29 -1.92
CA TYR A 105 -4.51 1.41 -0.47
C TYR A 105 -3.97 2.77 0.00
N HIS A 106 -4.34 3.18 1.20
CA HIS A 106 -3.94 4.45 1.80
C HIS A 106 -3.95 4.35 3.34
N SER A 107 -3.33 5.33 4.01
CA SER A 107 -3.10 5.29 5.47
C SER A 107 -4.38 5.40 6.31
N CYS A 108 -5.25 6.37 6.02
CA CYS A 108 -6.48 6.60 6.77
C CYS A 108 -7.53 7.32 5.89
N CYS A 109 -8.79 6.87 5.96
CA CYS A 109 -9.87 7.39 5.11
C CYS A 109 -10.78 8.44 5.78
N GLY A 110 -10.53 8.82 7.04
CA GLY A 110 -11.46 9.70 7.75
C GLY A 110 -12.75 9.03 8.24
N GLY A 111 -12.99 7.75 7.90
CA GLY A 111 -14.15 6.98 8.33
C GLY A 111 -14.92 6.27 7.21
N MET A 112 -14.73 6.70 5.97
CA MET A 112 -15.31 6.09 4.78
C MET A 112 -14.28 6.15 3.64
N THR A 113 -14.09 5.06 2.91
CA THR A 113 -13.24 5.08 1.71
C THR A 113 -13.91 5.88 0.59
N GLU A 114 -13.11 6.33 -0.36
CA GLU A 114 -13.61 7.09 -1.51
C GLU A 114 -14.02 6.17 -2.67
N ASP A 115 -14.95 6.65 -3.52
CA ASP A 115 -15.27 6.02 -4.81
C ASP A 115 -14.19 6.37 -5.85
N ALA A 116 -13.81 5.40 -6.67
CA ALA A 116 -12.84 5.63 -7.74
C ALA A 116 -13.28 6.69 -8.76
N ALA A 117 -14.59 6.90 -8.93
CA ALA A 117 -15.11 7.95 -9.80
C ALA A 117 -14.75 9.35 -9.30
N ASP A 118 -14.72 9.54 -7.98
CA ASP A 118 -14.45 10.84 -7.36
C ASP A 118 -12.95 11.14 -7.30
N VAL A 119 -12.11 10.10 -7.20
CA VAL A 119 -10.64 10.24 -7.15
C VAL A 119 -10.00 10.26 -8.54
N TRP A 120 -10.45 9.40 -9.45
CA TRP A 120 -9.81 9.18 -10.76
C TRP A 120 -10.76 9.38 -11.96
N GLY A 121 -11.99 9.87 -11.75
CA GLY A 121 -12.92 10.19 -12.83
C GLY A 121 -13.52 8.97 -13.53
N ARG A 122 -13.33 7.75 -13.02
CA ARG A 122 -13.86 6.51 -13.61
C ARG A 122 -14.44 5.58 -12.56
N ARG A 123 -15.61 5.01 -12.84
CA ARG A 123 -16.23 3.99 -11.98
C ARG A 123 -15.48 2.67 -12.09
N ILE A 124 -15.13 2.09 -10.95
CA ILE A 124 -14.51 0.76 -10.84
C ILE A 124 -15.35 -0.05 -9.84
N PRO A 125 -15.98 -1.17 -10.25
CA PRO A 125 -17.01 -1.84 -9.44
C PRO A 125 -16.58 -2.27 -8.03
N TYR A 126 -15.29 -2.52 -7.81
CA TYR A 126 -14.73 -2.95 -6.54
C TYR A 126 -14.01 -1.83 -5.77
N LEU A 127 -13.92 -0.61 -6.31
CA LEU A 127 -13.39 0.57 -5.63
C LEU A 127 -14.52 1.57 -5.42
N VAL A 128 -15.40 1.21 -4.51
CA VAL A 128 -16.57 1.99 -4.10
C VAL A 128 -16.42 2.44 -2.66
N ALA A 129 -17.14 3.50 -2.29
CA ALA A 129 -17.12 4.02 -0.93
C ALA A 129 -17.72 3.02 0.07
N VAL A 130 -16.95 2.66 1.10
CA VAL A 130 -17.40 1.78 2.20
C VAL A 130 -17.01 2.35 3.56
N SER A 131 -17.83 2.11 4.57
CA SER A 131 -17.52 2.54 5.95
C SER A 131 -16.37 1.70 6.54
N CYS A 132 -15.39 2.39 7.12
CA CYS A 132 -14.16 1.82 7.67
C CYS A 132 -14.20 1.62 9.19
N GLY A 133 -15.11 2.31 9.89
CA GLY A 133 -15.17 2.34 11.36
C GLY A 133 -13.97 3.02 12.04
N CYS A 134 -13.04 3.59 11.27
CA CYS A 134 -11.80 4.19 11.77
C CYS A 134 -11.92 5.68 12.14
N GLN A 135 -13.12 6.25 12.19
CA GLN A 135 -13.38 7.68 12.47
C GLN A 135 -12.60 8.20 13.68
N ARG A 136 -12.57 7.45 14.79
CA ARG A 136 -11.87 7.86 16.01
C ARG A 136 -10.37 8.02 15.78
N LYS A 137 -9.76 7.07 15.06
CA LYS A 137 -8.33 7.10 14.76
C LYS A 137 -7.98 8.17 13.72
N ALA A 138 -8.90 8.48 12.82
CA ALA A 138 -8.74 9.60 11.90
C ALA A 138 -8.68 10.94 12.63
N LEU A 139 -9.48 11.13 13.68
CA LEU A 139 -9.43 12.33 14.52
C LEU A 139 -8.11 12.44 15.29
N GLU A 140 -7.56 11.33 15.77
CA GLU A 140 -6.25 11.30 16.45
C GLU A 140 -5.08 11.62 15.51
N LEU A 141 -5.17 11.24 14.22
CA LEU A 141 -4.16 11.49 13.21
C LEU A 141 -4.34 12.80 12.45
N GLY A 142 -5.45 13.51 12.68
CA GLY A 142 -5.80 14.73 11.96
C GLY A 142 -4.82 15.86 12.28
N GLU A 143 -4.13 16.36 11.26
CA GLU A 143 -3.35 17.60 11.37
C GLU A 143 -4.25 18.80 11.07
N MET A 144 -4.43 19.70 12.03
CA MET A 144 -5.04 20.99 11.77
C MET A 144 -3.98 21.94 11.22
N LYS A 145 -4.11 22.33 9.95
CA LYS A 145 -3.25 23.36 9.33
C LYS A 145 -4.04 24.65 9.19
N THR A 146 -3.56 25.71 9.82
CA THR A 146 -4.09 27.07 9.68
C THR A 146 -3.32 27.78 8.58
N TRP A 147 -4.03 28.50 7.72
CA TRP A 147 -3.45 29.32 6.66
C TRP A 147 -3.89 30.76 6.86
N GLU A 148 -2.96 31.70 6.80
CA GLU A 148 -3.28 33.12 6.73
C GLU A 148 -3.57 33.49 5.28
N ARG A 149 -4.56 34.36 5.07
CA ARG A 149 -4.93 34.85 3.75
C ARG A 149 -3.82 35.81 3.30
N ALA A 150 -3.16 35.53 2.19
CA ALA A 150 -2.24 36.50 1.59
C ALA A 150 -3.05 37.76 1.22
N GLU A 151 -2.59 38.92 1.71
CA GLU A 151 -3.15 40.25 1.40
C GLU A 151 -3.07 40.59 -0.09
#